data_AF-A0A7U9NJM2-F1
#
_entry.id   AF-A0A7U9NJM2-F1
#
_cell.length_a   1.000
_cell.length_b   1.000
_cell.length_c   1.000
_cell.angle_alpha   90.00
_cell.angle_beta   90.00
_cell.angle_gamma   90.00
#
_symmetry.space_group_name_H-M   'P 1'
#
loop_
_entity.id
_entity.type
_entity.pdbx_description
1 polymer ?
#
loop_
_entity_poly.entity_id
_entity_poly.type
_entity_poly.pdbx_seq_one_letter_code
_entity_poly.pdbx_strand_id
1 'polypeptide(L)'
;MDSRIDAIYGRQSIDKKDSISIESQFEFCRYELKGGEAKEYKDKGYSGKNIERPDFQRLLKDIRTGLIRRVIVYRLDRISRSIVDFAKLMELFKQFKVEFVSCTEKFDTSTPMGRAMLNICIVFAQLERESIQMRVTDAFYSRCAKGYYMWGRAPYGFDTEPIVMDGIKTKRLIETAEMEYAELMYEMYAEPETSYGDITRYFTENEIQVYGKTLKRGFVAQLLRNPVYVQADMDIYEHFKAQGAKIESPPELFTGDYSCYLYQGREGEENILVIAPHKGRIPSALWLNVQHKLSQNTTFQNGRKCHNTWLAGARNADTA
;
A
#
# COMPACT_ATOMS: atom_id res chain seq x y z
N MET A 1 2.80 -36.40 28.81
CA MET A 1 2.70 -35.29 29.79
C MET A 1 2.93 -34.01 29.02
N ASP A 2 1.95 -33.12 29.01
CA ASP A 2 2.04 -31.83 28.32
C ASP A 2 3.10 -30.99 29.06
N SER A 3 4.31 -30.88 28.50
CA SER A 3 5.50 -30.27 29.13
C SER A 3 5.44 -28.73 29.14
N ARG A 4 4.25 -28.15 29.02
CA ARG A 4 4.02 -26.73 28.85
C ARG A 4 3.73 -26.09 30.21
N ILE A 5 4.31 -24.91 30.45
CA ILE A 5 4.25 -24.22 31.74
C ILE A 5 3.34 -22.99 31.70
N ASP A 6 2.88 -22.54 32.87
CA ASP A 6 2.19 -21.26 33.01
C ASP A 6 3.21 -20.11 33.02
N ALA A 7 2.78 -18.92 32.60
CA ALA A 7 3.55 -17.70 32.66
C ALA A 7 2.78 -16.61 33.40
N ILE A 8 3.45 -15.88 34.29
CA ILE A 8 2.95 -14.65 34.89
C ILE A 8 3.69 -13.47 34.27
N TYR A 9 2.95 -12.46 33.82
CA TYR A 9 3.53 -11.21 33.32
C TYR A 9 3.09 -10.00 34.15
N GLY A 10 4.08 -9.19 34.55
CA GLY A 10 3.90 -8.03 35.40
C GLY A 10 4.63 -6.82 34.83
N ARG A 11 4.00 -5.65 34.96
CA ARG A 11 4.55 -4.39 34.47
C ARG A 11 4.30 -3.26 35.46
N GLN A 12 5.30 -2.41 35.65
CA GLN A 12 5.14 -1.16 36.41
C GLN A 12 5.67 0.02 35.61
N SER A 13 4.84 1.06 35.47
CA SER A 13 5.21 2.33 34.85
C SER A 13 5.81 3.25 35.91
N ILE A 14 6.90 3.95 35.59
CA ILE A 14 7.51 4.93 36.50
C ILE A 14 6.57 6.12 36.78
N ASP A 15 5.71 6.49 35.82
CA ASP A 15 4.89 7.71 35.89
C ASP A 15 3.60 7.64 36.73
N LYS A 16 3.23 6.50 37.35
CA LYS A 16 1.98 6.40 38.11
C LYS A 16 2.23 6.05 39.59
N LYS A 17 2.03 7.05 40.46
CA LYS A 17 2.06 6.93 41.92
C LYS A 17 1.04 5.90 42.48
N ASP A 18 -0.08 5.69 41.79
CA ASP A 18 -1.12 4.70 42.15
C ASP A 18 -0.90 3.29 41.55
N SER A 19 0.30 2.98 41.05
CA SER A 19 0.55 1.64 40.48
C SER A 19 0.94 0.63 41.58
N ILE A 20 0.13 -0.42 41.72
CA ILE A 20 0.46 -1.60 42.54
C ILE A 20 1.82 -2.15 42.09
N SER A 21 2.67 -2.51 43.06
CA SER A 21 4.01 -3.08 42.84
C SER A 21 3.95 -4.35 41.99
N ILE A 22 5.04 -4.69 41.30
CA ILE A 22 5.11 -5.92 40.49
C ILE A 22 4.95 -7.14 41.39
N GLU A 23 5.51 -7.07 42.59
CA GLU A 23 5.47 -8.13 43.60
C GLU A 23 4.02 -8.44 44.02
N SER A 24 3.24 -7.40 44.33
CA SER A 24 1.81 -7.59 44.66
C SER A 24 1.02 -8.08 43.45
N GLN A 25 1.32 -7.62 42.23
CA GLN A 25 0.69 -8.15 41.02
C GLN A 25 0.93 -9.66 40.86
N PHE A 26 2.16 -10.11 41.08
CA PHE A 26 2.52 -11.53 41.01
C PHE A 26 1.82 -12.35 42.10
N GLU A 27 1.69 -11.82 43.30
CA GLU A 27 0.97 -12.47 44.39
C GLU A 27 -0.49 -12.74 44.02
N PHE A 28 -1.18 -11.74 43.46
CA PHE A 28 -2.54 -11.93 42.93
C PHE A 28 -2.58 -12.98 41.80
N CYS A 29 -1.62 -12.95 40.87
CA CYS A 29 -1.56 -13.92 39.78
C CYS A 29 -1.25 -15.35 40.26
N ARG A 30 -0.46 -15.51 41.33
CA ARG A 30 -0.17 -16.83 41.92
C ARG A 30 -1.41 -17.47 42.54
N TYR A 31 -2.35 -16.66 43.06
CA TYR A 31 -3.62 -17.18 43.56
C TYR A 31 -4.42 -17.91 42.44
N GLU A 32 -4.37 -17.39 41.21
CA GLU A 32 -5.02 -18.01 40.04
C GLU A 32 -4.35 -19.33 39.60
N LEU A 33 -3.09 -19.56 39.98
CA LEU A 33 -2.38 -20.80 39.68
C LEU A 33 -2.84 -21.99 40.53
N LYS A 34 -3.59 -21.76 41.62
CA LYS A 34 -4.09 -22.82 42.54
C LYS A 34 -3.02 -23.83 42.95
N GLY A 35 -1.78 -23.38 43.18
CA GLY A 35 -0.65 -24.23 43.58
C GLY A 35 0.21 -24.77 42.43
N GLY A 36 -0.05 -24.38 41.17
CA GLY A 36 0.82 -24.67 40.03
C GLY A 36 2.06 -23.78 39.94
N GLU A 37 3.10 -24.26 39.26
CA GLU A 37 4.31 -23.48 38.96
C GLU A 37 4.14 -22.63 37.70
N ALA A 38 4.63 -21.39 37.75
CA ALA A 38 4.67 -20.49 36.60
C ALA A 38 6.01 -19.77 36.48
N LYS A 39 6.41 -19.48 35.25
CA LYS A 39 7.57 -18.66 34.94
C LYS A 39 7.20 -17.18 34.96
N GLU A 40 7.99 -16.38 35.66
CA GLU A 40 7.71 -14.95 35.86
C GLU A 40 8.47 -14.07 34.87
N TYR A 41 7.78 -13.06 34.33
CA TYR A 41 8.30 -12.08 33.38
C TYR A 41 7.94 -10.68 33.88
N LYS A 42 8.94 -9.80 34.03
CA LYS A 42 8.74 -8.48 34.64
C LYS A 42 9.40 -7.37 33.84
N ASP A 43 8.62 -6.34 33.53
CA ASP A 43 9.11 -5.10 32.91
C ASP A 43 8.88 -3.90 33.86
N LYS A 44 9.96 -3.40 34.47
CA LYS A 44 9.93 -2.20 35.32
C LYS A 44 10.37 -0.98 34.52
N GLY A 45 9.61 0.10 34.59
CA GLY A 45 9.89 1.34 33.86
C GLY A 45 9.40 1.40 32.42
N TYR A 46 8.64 0.39 31.99
CA TYR A 46 8.11 0.32 30.64
C TYR A 46 6.65 0.75 30.55
N SER A 47 6.36 1.52 29.50
CA SER A 47 5.01 1.99 29.15
C SER A 47 4.20 0.90 28.45
N GLY A 48 2.91 0.82 28.77
CA GLY A 48 1.95 -0.08 28.10
C GLY A 48 1.60 0.31 26.64
N LYS A 49 2.27 1.33 26.06
CA LYS A 49 2.00 1.86 24.71
C LYS A 49 2.73 1.11 23.59
N ASN A 50 3.87 0.48 23.88
CA ASN A 50 4.65 -0.29 22.91
C ASN A 50 4.85 -1.72 23.43
N ILE A 51 4.98 -2.69 22.54
CA ILE A 51 5.25 -4.11 22.83
C ILE A 51 6.74 -4.44 22.89
N GLU A 52 7.63 -3.50 22.50
CA GLU A 52 9.08 -3.66 22.62
C GLU A 52 9.53 -3.50 24.07
N ARG A 53 9.38 -4.58 24.83
CA ARG A 53 9.79 -4.65 26.25
C ARG A 53 10.61 -5.93 26.46
N PRO A 54 11.75 -5.88 27.16
CA PRO A 54 12.69 -7.00 27.20
C PRO A 54 12.07 -8.32 27.68
N ASP A 55 11.37 -8.29 28.81
CA ASP A 55 10.80 -9.52 29.40
C ASP A 55 9.51 -9.94 28.69
N PHE A 56 8.74 -9.00 28.16
CA PHE A 56 7.60 -9.32 27.29
C PHE A 56 8.05 -9.98 25.98
N GLN A 57 9.14 -9.54 25.35
CA GLN A 57 9.70 -10.18 24.17
C GLN A 57 10.23 -11.59 24.49
N ARG A 58 10.82 -11.79 25.67
CA ARG A 58 11.20 -13.12 26.16
C ARG A 58 9.98 -14.03 26.30
N LEU A 59 8.87 -13.52 26.87
CA LEU A 59 7.61 -14.26 26.95
C LEU A 59 7.08 -14.65 25.57
N LEU A 60 7.06 -13.72 24.61
CA LEU A 60 6.61 -14.00 23.25
C LEU A 60 7.49 -15.04 22.54
N LYS A 61 8.81 -15.02 22.78
CA LYS A 61 9.73 -16.04 22.28
C LYS A 61 9.37 -17.42 22.85
N ASP A 62 9.18 -17.50 24.16
CA ASP A 62 8.86 -18.76 24.85
C ASP A 62 7.48 -19.32 24.45
N ILE A 63 6.53 -18.43 24.10
CA ILE A 63 5.25 -18.82 23.48
C ILE A 63 5.47 -19.43 22.10
N ARG A 64 6.31 -18.82 21.26
CA ARG A 64 6.60 -19.31 19.91
C ARG A 64 7.35 -20.63 19.89
N THR A 65 8.16 -20.92 20.92
CA THR A 65 8.81 -22.23 21.10
C THR A 65 7.87 -23.29 21.66
N GLY A 66 6.61 -22.96 21.94
CA GLY A 66 5.61 -23.88 22.48
C GLY A 66 5.75 -24.17 23.98
N LEU A 67 6.64 -23.47 24.70
CA LEU A 67 6.93 -23.72 26.11
C LEU A 67 5.76 -23.30 27.02
N ILE A 68 5.07 -22.22 26.66
CA ILE A 68 4.01 -21.63 27.49
C ILE A 68 2.65 -22.19 27.09
N ARG A 69 1.83 -22.64 28.05
CA ARG A 69 0.41 -23.00 27.82
C ARG A 69 -0.58 -21.92 28.20
N ARG A 70 -0.23 -21.06 29.17
CA ARG A 70 -1.14 -20.05 29.69
C ARG A 70 -0.38 -18.83 30.16
N VAL A 71 -0.92 -17.64 29.91
CA VAL A 71 -0.38 -16.34 30.33
C VAL A 71 -1.37 -15.69 31.27
N ILE A 72 -0.91 -15.36 32.47
CA ILE A 72 -1.68 -14.75 33.55
C ILE A 72 -1.14 -13.35 33.81
N VAL A 73 -2.04 -12.38 33.88
CA VAL A 73 -1.70 -10.99 34.24
C VAL A 73 -2.66 -10.43 35.27
N TYR A 74 -2.18 -9.48 36.06
CA TYR A 74 -3.02 -8.83 37.06
C TYR A 74 -4.20 -8.09 36.41
N ARG A 75 -3.93 -7.33 35.34
CA ARG A 75 -4.87 -6.50 34.59
C ARG A 75 -4.53 -6.49 33.10
N LEU A 76 -5.54 -6.33 32.24
CA LEU A 76 -5.38 -6.23 30.78
C LEU A 76 -4.36 -5.15 30.36
N ASP A 77 -4.36 -4.00 31.03
CA ASP A 77 -3.46 -2.86 30.74
C ASP A 77 -1.97 -3.15 31.06
N ARG A 78 -1.67 -4.30 31.68
CA ARG A 78 -0.29 -4.79 31.84
C ARG A 78 0.28 -5.26 30.51
N ILE A 79 -0.50 -5.98 29.72
CA ILE A 79 -0.09 -6.44 28.40
C ILE A 79 -0.11 -5.29 27.39
N SER A 80 -1.27 -4.69 27.17
CA SER A 80 -1.45 -3.66 26.15
C SER A 80 -2.48 -2.62 26.56
N ARG A 81 -2.23 -1.35 26.19
CA ARG A 81 -3.23 -0.27 26.27
C ARG A 81 -3.95 -0.02 24.93
N SER A 82 -3.50 -0.67 23.86
CA SER A 82 -4.09 -0.61 22.53
C SER A 82 -4.92 -1.86 22.29
N ILE A 83 -6.19 -1.68 21.92
CA ILE A 83 -7.09 -2.78 21.58
C ILE A 83 -6.59 -3.56 20.36
N VAL A 84 -5.96 -2.85 19.41
CA VAL A 84 -5.34 -3.44 18.22
C VAL A 84 -4.18 -4.35 18.59
N ASP A 85 -3.30 -3.89 19.48
CA ASP A 85 -2.14 -4.69 19.90
C ASP A 85 -2.58 -5.85 20.79
N PHE A 86 -3.63 -5.66 21.59
CA PHE A 86 -4.24 -6.75 22.35
C PHE A 86 -4.83 -7.81 21.42
N ALA A 87 -5.60 -7.43 20.40
CA ALA A 87 -6.16 -8.35 19.42
C ALA A 87 -5.08 -9.17 18.71
N LYS A 88 -3.99 -8.53 18.24
CA LYS A 88 -2.85 -9.23 17.62
C LYS A 88 -2.19 -10.24 18.55
N LEU A 89 -2.03 -9.88 19.83
CA LEU A 89 -1.45 -10.78 20.84
C LEU A 89 -2.36 -11.97 21.11
N MET A 90 -3.67 -11.77 21.13
CA MET A 90 -4.62 -12.85 21.32
C MET A 90 -4.71 -13.77 20.10
N GLU A 91 -4.60 -13.25 18.87
CA GLU A 91 -4.44 -14.08 17.66
C GLU A 91 -3.18 -14.94 17.73
N LEU A 92 -2.05 -14.36 18.15
CA LEU A 92 -0.80 -15.08 18.37
C LEU A 92 -1.02 -16.19 19.41
N PHE A 93 -1.63 -15.87 20.55
CA PHE A 93 -1.85 -16.85 21.61
C PHE A 93 -2.77 -17.98 21.12
N LYS A 94 -3.82 -17.68 20.36
CA LYS A 94 -4.69 -18.66 19.72
C LYS A 94 -3.92 -19.57 18.75
N GLN A 95 -3.03 -19.02 17.93
CA GLN A 95 -2.19 -19.78 16.99
C GLN A 95 -1.30 -20.81 17.73
N PHE A 96 -0.72 -20.41 18.86
CA PHE A 96 0.13 -21.28 19.69
C PHE A 96 -0.64 -22.04 20.78
N LYS A 97 -1.99 -22.04 20.74
CA LYS A 97 -2.85 -22.69 21.74
C LYS A 97 -2.46 -22.29 23.18
N VAL A 98 -2.28 -20.99 23.40
CA VAL A 98 -1.98 -20.38 24.68
C VAL A 98 -3.24 -19.74 25.24
N GLU A 99 -3.58 -20.07 26.47
CA GLU A 99 -4.68 -19.44 27.20
C GLU A 99 -4.25 -18.10 27.79
N PHE A 100 -5.16 -17.15 27.84
CA PHE A 100 -4.95 -15.86 28.48
C PHE A 100 -5.97 -15.61 29.58
N VAL A 101 -5.45 -15.17 30.75
CA VAL A 101 -6.22 -14.89 31.96
C VAL A 101 -5.82 -13.53 32.54
N SER A 102 -6.82 -12.72 32.88
CA SER A 102 -6.67 -11.52 33.72
C SER A 102 -7.30 -11.72 35.10
N CYS A 103 -6.58 -11.38 36.17
CA CYS A 103 -7.05 -11.61 37.53
C CYS A 103 -8.22 -10.68 37.92
N THR A 104 -8.14 -9.39 37.58
CA THR A 104 -9.16 -8.42 38.03
C THR A 104 -10.39 -8.36 37.14
N GLU A 105 -10.22 -8.46 35.82
CA GLU A 105 -11.33 -8.35 34.87
C GLU A 105 -12.04 -9.70 34.65
N LYS A 106 -11.55 -10.78 35.28
CA LYS A 106 -11.99 -12.18 35.06
C LYS A 106 -12.13 -12.53 33.58
N PHE A 107 -11.31 -11.91 32.74
CA PHE A 107 -11.27 -12.19 31.32
C PHE A 107 -10.46 -13.47 31.15
N ASP A 108 -11.16 -14.56 30.86
CA ASP A 108 -10.58 -15.88 30.64
C ASP A 108 -11.00 -16.41 29.27
N THR A 109 -10.02 -16.50 28.38
CA THR A 109 -10.20 -16.98 27.00
C THR A 109 -10.52 -18.48 26.89
N SER A 110 -10.42 -19.23 27.99
CA SER A 110 -10.89 -20.63 28.08
C SER A 110 -12.43 -20.73 28.21
N THR A 111 -13.10 -19.63 28.59
CA THR A 111 -14.55 -19.58 28.76
C THR A 111 -15.29 -19.12 27.49
N PRO A 112 -16.54 -19.55 27.25
CA PRO A 112 -17.33 -19.05 26.12
C PRO A 112 -17.49 -17.52 26.09
N MET A 113 -17.69 -16.91 27.26
CA MET A 113 -17.84 -15.45 27.39
C MET A 113 -16.53 -14.70 27.09
N GLY A 114 -15.39 -15.20 27.58
CA GLY A 114 -14.09 -14.60 27.27
C GLY A 114 -13.70 -14.75 25.80
N ARG A 115 -14.05 -15.89 25.16
CA ARG A 115 -13.91 -16.04 23.69
C ARG A 115 -14.79 -15.07 22.92
N ALA A 116 -16.02 -14.82 23.36
CA ALA A 116 -16.92 -13.86 22.72
C ALA A 116 -16.37 -12.43 22.83
N MET A 117 -15.96 -12.01 24.02
CA MET A 117 -15.37 -10.68 24.24
C MET A 117 -14.04 -10.51 23.46
N LEU A 118 -13.25 -11.57 23.31
CA LEU A 118 -12.08 -11.57 22.44
C LEU A 118 -12.45 -11.29 20.98
N ASN A 119 -13.43 -12.01 20.43
CA ASN A 119 -13.87 -11.82 19.05
C ASN A 119 -14.38 -10.38 18.82
N ILE A 120 -15.10 -9.81 19.79
CA ILE A 120 -15.53 -8.40 19.75
C ILE A 120 -14.32 -7.47 19.66
N CYS A 121 -13.27 -7.69 20.48
CA CYS A 121 -12.05 -6.87 20.42
C CYS A 121 -11.34 -6.99 19.07
N ILE A 122 -11.31 -8.19 18.48
CA ILE A 122 -10.73 -8.42 17.15
C ILE A 122 -11.51 -7.66 16.07
N VAL A 123 -12.85 -7.70 16.11
CA VAL A 123 -13.71 -6.95 15.20
C VAL A 123 -13.43 -5.45 15.31
N PHE A 124 -13.35 -4.90 16.52
CA PHE A 124 -13.01 -3.48 16.69
C PHE A 124 -11.62 -3.12 16.17
N ALA A 125 -10.63 -3.98 16.38
CA ALA A 125 -9.28 -3.76 15.85
C ALA A 125 -9.25 -3.80 14.31
N GLN A 126 -10.06 -4.66 13.69
CA GLN A 126 -10.22 -4.71 12.24
C GLN A 126 -10.93 -3.45 11.72
N LEU A 127 -12.03 -3.04 12.36
CA LEU A 127 -12.76 -1.82 12.03
C LEU A 127 -11.87 -0.57 12.11
N GLU A 128 -11.01 -0.47 13.13
CA GLU A 128 -10.07 0.64 13.25
C GLU A 128 -9.06 0.67 12.10
N ARG A 129 -8.54 -0.51 11.71
CA ARG A 129 -7.63 -0.62 10.56
C ARG A 129 -8.31 -0.21 9.26
N GLU A 130 -9.52 -0.67 9.02
CA GLU A 130 -10.32 -0.32 7.84
C GLU A 130 -10.65 1.19 7.83
N SER A 131 -10.99 1.77 8.99
CA SER A 131 -11.21 3.21 9.14
C SER A 131 -9.97 4.05 8.82
N ILE A 132 -8.78 3.59 9.22
CA ILE A 132 -7.51 4.27 8.86
C ILE A 132 -7.27 4.18 7.35
N GLN A 133 -7.47 3.00 6.76
CA GLN A 133 -7.33 2.82 5.31
C GLN A 133 -8.29 3.72 4.52
N MET A 134 -9.55 3.83 4.96
CA MET A 134 -10.54 4.73 4.39
C MET A 134 -10.08 6.18 4.47
N ARG A 135 -9.68 6.66 5.64
CA ARG A 135 -9.17 8.04 5.82
C ARG A 135 -7.95 8.37 4.97
N VAL A 136 -7.01 7.43 4.84
CA VAL A 136 -5.83 7.61 3.97
C VAL A 136 -6.26 7.67 2.51
N THR A 137 -7.22 6.85 2.11
CA THR A 137 -7.77 6.82 0.75
C THR A 137 -8.53 8.11 0.44
N ASP A 138 -9.37 8.60 1.35
CA ASP A 138 -10.06 9.88 1.20
C ASP A 138 -9.08 11.05 1.12
N ALA A 139 -8.03 11.04 1.95
CA ALA A 139 -6.98 12.06 1.89
C ALA A 139 -6.19 12.01 0.58
N PHE A 140 -5.97 10.82 0.02
CA PHE A 140 -5.36 10.63 -1.30
C PHE A 140 -6.25 11.22 -2.40
N TYR A 141 -7.54 10.85 -2.44
CA TYR A 141 -8.47 11.34 -3.45
C TYR A 141 -8.72 12.85 -3.35
N SER A 142 -8.81 13.38 -2.13
CA SER A 142 -8.90 14.83 -1.91
C SER A 142 -7.69 15.58 -2.46
N ARG A 143 -6.47 15.01 -2.35
CA ARG A 143 -5.26 15.59 -2.95
C ARG A 143 -5.24 15.45 -4.47
N CYS A 144 -5.70 14.33 -5.00
CA CYS A 144 -5.83 14.11 -6.45
C CYS A 144 -6.79 15.14 -7.07
N ALA A 145 -7.96 15.34 -6.47
CA ALA A 145 -8.96 16.29 -6.96
C ALA A 145 -8.46 17.74 -6.96
N LYS A 146 -7.50 18.08 -6.09
CA LYS A 146 -6.87 19.40 -6.03
C LYS A 146 -5.61 19.54 -6.89
N GLY A 147 -5.22 18.54 -7.67
CA GLY A 147 -4.07 18.64 -8.58
C GLY A 147 -2.69 18.52 -7.92
N TYR A 148 -2.58 17.87 -6.75
CA TYR A 148 -1.31 17.68 -6.07
C TYR A 148 -0.46 16.61 -6.77
N TYR A 149 0.83 16.85 -6.95
CA TYR A 149 1.72 15.81 -7.49
C TYR A 149 1.89 14.64 -6.49
N MET A 150 1.28 13.50 -6.79
CA MET A 150 1.22 12.32 -5.89
C MET A 150 2.30 11.26 -6.15
N TRP A 151 3.06 11.38 -7.23
CA TRP A 151 4.05 10.37 -7.63
C TRP A 151 5.41 10.60 -6.96
N GLY A 152 6.20 9.53 -6.87
CA GLY A 152 7.54 9.60 -6.28
C GLY A 152 8.58 10.24 -7.19
N ARG A 153 8.70 9.73 -8.42
CA ARG A 153 9.71 10.15 -9.39
C ARG A 153 9.07 10.95 -10.52
N ALA A 154 9.70 12.07 -10.89
CA ALA A 154 9.29 12.90 -12.03
C ALA A 154 9.22 12.07 -13.33
N PRO A 155 8.22 12.32 -14.19
CA PRO A 155 8.24 11.81 -15.56
C PRO A 155 9.46 12.34 -16.33
N TYR A 156 9.86 11.66 -17.40
CA TYR A 156 11.04 12.04 -18.17
C TYR A 156 10.86 13.39 -18.84
N GLY A 157 11.92 14.19 -18.93
CA GLY A 157 11.81 15.57 -19.38
C GLY A 157 11.28 16.54 -18.31
N PHE A 158 10.94 16.06 -17.11
CA PHE A 158 10.57 16.92 -16.00
C PHE A 158 11.46 16.70 -14.77
N ASP A 159 11.65 17.76 -14.00
CA ASP A 159 12.09 17.72 -12.61
C ASP A 159 10.96 18.26 -11.70
N THR A 160 11.14 18.16 -10.38
CA THR A 160 10.16 18.64 -9.40
C THR A 160 10.66 19.85 -8.63
N GLU A 161 9.84 20.89 -8.55
CA GLU A 161 10.05 22.06 -7.69
C GLU A 161 9.03 22.07 -6.55
N PRO A 162 9.45 22.36 -5.30
CA PRO A 162 8.51 22.52 -4.19
C PRO A 162 7.68 23.79 -4.36
N ILE A 163 6.35 23.65 -4.32
CA ILE A 163 5.40 24.76 -4.34
C ILE A 163 4.42 24.63 -3.17
N VAL A 164 3.65 25.68 -2.90
CA VAL A 164 2.57 25.66 -1.92
C VAL A 164 1.24 25.87 -2.66
N MET A 165 0.37 24.86 -2.60
CA MET A 165 -1.01 24.93 -3.10
C MET A 165 -1.94 24.85 -1.88
N ASP A 166 -2.94 25.72 -1.78
CA ASP A 166 -3.89 25.76 -0.66
C ASP A 166 -3.25 25.72 0.75
N GLY A 167 -2.07 26.34 0.92
CA GLY A 167 -1.33 26.32 2.19
C GLY A 167 -0.62 24.99 2.51
N ILE A 168 -0.65 24.01 1.60
CA ILE A 168 0.00 22.70 1.74
C ILE A 168 1.19 22.64 0.79
N LYS A 169 2.34 22.16 1.31
CA LYS A 169 3.54 21.92 0.50
C LYS A 169 3.30 20.76 -0.46
N THR A 170 3.54 21.00 -1.74
CA THR A 170 3.46 20.02 -2.82
C THR A 170 4.61 20.25 -3.79
N LYS A 171 4.62 19.51 -4.90
CA LYS A 171 5.61 19.65 -5.95
C LYS A 171 4.92 19.99 -7.28
N ARG A 172 5.60 20.78 -8.10
CA ARG A 172 5.22 21.07 -9.48
C ARG A 172 6.29 20.52 -10.42
N LEU A 173 5.88 20.07 -11.59
CA LEU A 173 6.80 19.63 -12.63
C LEU A 173 7.37 20.85 -13.38
N ILE A 174 8.67 20.83 -13.64
CA ILE A 174 9.38 21.83 -14.45
C ILE A 174 10.08 21.10 -15.57
N GLU A 175 9.99 21.65 -16.77
CA GLU A 175 10.65 21.10 -17.95
C GLU A 175 12.17 21.12 -17.81
N THR A 176 12.81 20.06 -18.29
CA THR A 176 14.26 19.94 -18.42
C THR A 176 14.64 19.88 -19.89
N ALA A 177 15.93 19.96 -20.21
CA ALA A 177 16.42 19.77 -21.58
C ALA A 177 16.03 18.41 -22.18
N GLU A 178 15.73 17.41 -21.34
CA GLU A 178 15.27 16.09 -21.79
C GLU A 178 13.85 16.12 -22.39
N MET A 179 13.08 17.20 -22.17
CA MET A 179 11.73 17.37 -22.71
C MET A 179 11.72 17.39 -24.25
N GLU A 180 12.75 17.94 -24.88
CA GLU A 180 12.90 17.94 -26.35
C GLU A 180 12.90 16.52 -26.92
N TYR A 181 13.56 15.58 -26.21
CA TYR A 181 13.55 14.18 -26.59
C TYR A 181 12.20 13.51 -26.35
N ALA A 182 11.47 13.91 -25.31
CA ALA A 182 10.12 13.39 -25.06
C ALA A 182 9.17 13.81 -26.19
N GLU A 183 9.23 15.08 -26.61
CA GLU A 183 8.48 15.62 -27.74
C GLU A 183 8.84 14.93 -29.06
N LEU A 184 10.13 14.72 -29.33
CA LEU A 184 10.58 13.96 -30.49
C LEU A 184 9.98 12.54 -30.54
N MET A 185 9.84 11.86 -29.39
CA MET A 185 9.18 10.55 -29.36
C MET A 185 7.70 10.62 -29.78
N TYR A 186 6.98 11.69 -29.42
CA TYR A 186 5.60 11.90 -29.85
C TYR A 186 5.52 12.16 -31.35
N GLU A 187 6.36 13.06 -31.87
CA GLU A 187 6.40 13.41 -33.30
C GLU A 187 6.72 12.17 -34.15
N MET A 188 7.80 11.46 -33.82
CA MET A 188 8.18 10.23 -34.52
C MET A 188 7.05 9.20 -34.49
N TYR A 189 6.40 8.97 -33.35
CA TYR A 189 5.36 7.95 -33.25
C TYR A 189 4.07 8.35 -33.97
N ALA A 190 3.80 9.65 -34.14
CA ALA A 190 2.61 10.14 -34.86
C ALA A 190 2.65 9.81 -36.36
N GLU A 191 3.84 9.60 -36.93
CA GLU A 191 4.00 9.11 -38.30
C GLU A 191 3.42 7.70 -38.46
N PRO A 192 2.61 7.39 -39.49
CA PRO A 192 1.90 6.10 -39.60
C PRO A 192 2.80 4.86 -39.52
N GLU A 193 3.94 4.88 -40.19
CA GLU A 193 4.84 3.72 -40.35
C GLU A 193 5.78 3.50 -39.16
N THR A 194 5.95 4.50 -38.30
CA THR A 194 6.98 4.46 -37.26
C THR A 194 6.55 3.59 -36.08
N SER A 195 7.35 2.57 -35.74
CA SER A 195 7.13 1.70 -34.58
C SER A 195 7.93 2.15 -33.36
N TYR A 196 7.64 1.61 -32.18
CA TYR A 196 8.51 1.82 -31.01
C TYR A 196 9.96 1.35 -31.26
N GLY A 197 10.15 0.36 -32.14
CA GLY A 197 11.46 -0.14 -32.51
C GLY A 197 12.28 0.90 -33.27
N ASP A 198 11.64 1.63 -34.16
CA ASP A 198 12.30 2.65 -34.99
C ASP A 198 12.71 3.85 -34.13
N ILE A 199 11.87 4.26 -33.18
CA ILE A 199 12.22 5.27 -32.17
C ILE A 199 13.43 4.82 -31.35
N THR A 200 13.44 3.57 -30.86
CA THR A 200 14.60 3.07 -30.09
C THR A 200 15.88 3.00 -30.93
N ARG A 201 15.76 2.69 -32.22
CA ARG A 201 16.89 2.64 -33.14
C ARG A 201 17.46 4.04 -33.38
N TYR A 202 16.61 5.01 -33.70
CA TYR A 202 17.00 6.40 -33.88
C TYR A 202 17.74 6.95 -32.65
N PHE A 203 17.21 6.72 -31.44
CA PHE A 203 17.86 7.16 -30.21
C PHE A 203 19.22 6.49 -29.98
N THR A 204 19.39 5.23 -30.42
CA THR A 204 20.66 4.51 -30.31
C THR A 204 21.68 5.02 -31.33
N GLU A 205 21.26 5.27 -32.57
CA GLU A 205 22.11 5.77 -33.66
C GLU A 205 22.59 7.21 -33.41
N ASN A 206 21.78 8.02 -32.74
CA ASN A 206 22.13 9.39 -32.35
C ASN A 206 22.77 9.51 -30.95
N GLU A 207 23.11 8.38 -30.33
CA GLU A 207 23.74 8.33 -28.99
C GLU A 207 22.93 9.03 -27.87
N ILE A 208 21.61 9.14 -28.04
CA ILE A 208 20.71 9.78 -27.08
C ILE A 208 20.35 8.77 -25.97
N GLN A 209 20.71 9.12 -24.74
CA GLN A 209 20.46 8.28 -23.57
C GLN A 209 19.29 8.82 -22.75
N VAL A 210 18.46 7.91 -22.24
CA VAL A 210 17.36 8.22 -21.32
C VAL A 210 17.76 7.78 -19.92
N TYR A 211 17.94 8.75 -19.01
CA TYR A 211 18.49 8.51 -17.67
C TYR A 211 19.84 7.76 -17.67
N GLY A 212 20.72 8.10 -18.63
CA GLY A 212 22.03 7.46 -18.80
C GLY A 212 21.96 6.01 -19.28
N LYS A 213 20.84 5.58 -19.87
CA LYS A 213 20.63 4.22 -20.39
C LYS A 213 20.07 4.25 -21.80
N THR A 214 20.26 3.15 -22.53
CA THR A 214 19.65 2.94 -23.84
C THR A 214 18.13 2.88 -23.74
N LEU A 215 17.44 3.55 -24.67
CA LEU A 215 15.98 3.59 -24.75
C LEU A 215 15.38 2.19 -24.94
N LYS A 216 14.36 1.84 -24.16
CA LYS A 216 13.62 0.57 -24.27
C LYS A 216 12.22 0.81 -24.80
N ARG A 217 11.70 -0.13 -25.61
CA ARG A 217 10.33 -0.06 -26.16
C ARG A 217 9.24 0.11 -25.10
N GLY A 218 9.37 -0.59 -23.97
CA GLY A 218 8.40 -0.49 -22.86
C GLY A 218 8.36 0.90 -22.23
N PHE A 219 9.49 1.61 -22.22
CA PHE A 219 9.55 2.99 -21.73
C PHE A 219 8.82 3.93 -22.69
N VAL A 220 9.05 3.81 -24.00
CA VAL A 220 8.34 4.59 -25.03
C VAL A 220 6.82 4.37 -24.91
N ALA A 221 6.40 3.12 -24.79
CA ALA A 221 4.99 2.76 -24.62
C ALA A 221 4.35 3.39 -23.37
N GLN A 222 5.08 3.49 -22.26
CA GLN A 222 4.60 4.12 -21.03
C GLN A 222 4.58 5.65 -21.16
N LEU A 223 5.61 6.24 -21.79
CA LEU A 223 5.73 7.69 -21.98
C LEU A 223 4.59 8.21 -22.86
N LEU A 224 4.37 7.61 -24.03
CA LEU A 224 3.36 8.05 -25.00
C LEU A 224 1.92 7.99 -24.49
N ARG A 225 1.62 7.12 -23.51
CA ARG A 225 0.29 7.01 -22.88
C ARG A 225 0.05 8.02 -21.78
N ASN A 226 1.09 8.71 -21.32
CA ASN A 226 0.97 9.59 -20.17
C ASN A 226 0.42 10.96 -20.60
N PRO A 227 -0.71 11.43 -20.03
CA PRO A 227 -1.26 12.74 -20.37
C PRO A 227 -0.50 13.91 -19.71
N VAL A 228 0.47 13.65 -18.83
CA VAL A 228 1.26 14.72 -18.20
C VAL A 228 2.01 15.62 -19.19
N TYR A 229 2.19 15.19 -20.44
CA TYR A 229 2.87 15.97 -21.46
C TYR A 229 1.92 16.86 -22.28
N VAL A 230 0.62 16.56 -22.30
CA VAL A 230 -0.33 17.20 -23.24
C VAL A 230 -0.77 18.58 -22.76
N GLN A 231 -1.01 19.48 -23.70
CA GLN A 231 -1.75 20.71 -23.49
C GLN A 231 -3.22 20.37 -23.25
N ALA A 232 -3.71 20.63 -22.04
CA ALA A 232 -5.06 20.30 -21.63
C ALA A 232 -6.03 21.35 -22.18
N ASP A 233 -6.62 21.02 -23.33
CA ASP A 233 -7.67 21.79 -23.99
C ASP A 233 -9.01 21.03 -24.02
N MET A 234 -10.00 21.60 -24.71
CA MET A 234 -11.33 21.01 -24.81
C MET A 234 -11.32 19.62 -25.47
N ASP A 235 -10.42 19.38 -26.44
CA ASP A 235 -10.32 18.08 -27.11
C ASP A 235 -9.86 17.00 -26.11
N ILE A 236 -8.92 17.34 -25.22
CA ILE A 236 -8.49 16.44 -24.13
C ILE A 236 -9.61 16.23 -23.10
N TYR A 237 -10.36 17.28 -22.77
CA TYR A 237 -11.53 17.15 -21.89
C TYR A 237 -12.55 16.15 -22.45
N GLU A 238 -12.92 16.30 -23.73
CA GLU A 238 -13.87 15.41 -24.40
C GLU A 238 -13.36 13.97 -24.53
N HIS A 239 -12.08 13.80 -24.86
CA HIS A 239 -11.44 12.49 -24.96
C HIS A 239 -11.54 11.70 -23.66
N PHE A 240 -11.18 12.30 -22.53
CA PHE A 240 -11.22 11.62 -21.23
C PHE A 240 -12.65 11.47 -20.69
N LYS A 241 -13.54 12.40 -21.00
CA LYS A 241 -14.97 12.27 -20.70
C LYS A 241 -15.59 11.08 -21.42
N ALA A 242 -15.25 10.86 -22.69
CA ALA A 242 -15.69 9.71 -23.48
C ALA A 242 -15.16 8.37 -22.94
N GLN A 243 -14.00 8.37 -22.29
CA GLN A 243 -13.42 7.20 -21.61
C GLN A 243 -14.02 6.93 -20.22
N GLY A 244 -14.95 7.77 -19.73
CA GLY A 244 -15.55 7.63 -18.41
C GLY A 244 -14.64 8.08 -17.26
N ALA A 245 -13.67 8.97 -17.53
CA ALA A 245 -12.88 9.56 -16.46
C ALA A 245 -13.70 10.61 -15.68
N LYS A 246 -13.55 10.61 -14.35
CA LYS A 246 -14.07 11.66 -13.48
C LYS A 246 -13.22 12.91 -13.59
N ILE A 247 -13.74 13.95 -14.24
CA ILE A 247 -13.02 15.22 -14.40
C ILE A 247 -13.39 16.15 -13.24
N GLU A 248 -12.43 16.44 -12.37
CA GLU A 248 -12.62 17.31 -11.19
C GLU A 248 -12.47 18.79 -11.52
N SER A 249 -11.65 19.12 -12.54
CA SER A 249 -11.46 20.50 -12.99
C SER A 249 -12.62 20.97 -13.88
N PRO A 250 -13.11 22.21 -13.72
CA PRO A 250 -14.14 22.76 -14.61
C PRO A 250 -13.61 22.89 -16.06
N PRO A 251 -14.50 22.74 -17.08
CA PRO A 251 -14.11 22.83 -18.49
C PRO A 251 -13.41 24.13 -18.86
N GLU A 252 -13.72 25.23 -18.18
CA GLU A 252 -13.14 26.57 -18.41
C GLU A 252 -11.62 26.63 -18.19
N LEU A 253 -11.06 25.71 -17.40
CA LEU A 253 -9.61 25.65 -17.16
C LEU A 253 -8.86 24.86 -18.26
N PHE A 254 -9.57 24.22 -19.18
CA PHE A 254 -8.99 23.50 -20.31
C PHE A 254 -8.72 24.46 -21.48
N THR A 255 -7.83 25.43 -21.25
CA THR A 255 -7.46 26.47 -22.21
C THR A 255 -6.31 26.06 -23.14
N GLY A 256 -5.62 24.95 -22.84
CA GLY A 256 -4.38 24.54 -23.52
C GLY A 256 -3.09 25.10 -22.91
N ASP A 257 -3.17 26.01 -21.94
CA ASP A 257 -1.97 26.60 -21.31
C ASP A 257 -1.26 25.64 -20.34
N TYR A 258 -2.05 24.82 -19.64
CA TYR A 258 -1.60 23.90 -18.61
C TYR A 258 -1.73 22.45 -19.09
N SER A 259 -1.02 21.56 -18.40
CA SER A 259 -1.15 20.12 -18.58
C SER A 259 -2.22 19.53 -17.68
N CYS A 260 -2.43 18.21 -17.73
CA CYS A 260 -3.35 17.50 -16.84
C CYS A 260 -2.68 16.29 -16.17
N TYR A 261 -3.18 15.96 -14.98
CA TYR A 261 -2.83 14.75 -14.25
C TYR A 261 -3.99 13.75 -14.34
N LEU A 262 -3.66 12.51 -14.70
CA LEU A 262 -4.59 11.39 -14.68
C LEU A 262 -4.19 10.43 -13.56
N TYR A 263 -4.99 10.40 -12.49
CA TYR A 263 -4.84 9.44 -11.42
C TYR A 263 -5.66 8.19 -11.72
N GLN A 264 -5.02 7.04 -11.64
CA GLN A 264 -5.73 5.77 -11.79
C GLN A 264 -6.54 5.48 -10.53
N GLY A 265 -7.83 5.18 -10.72
CA GLY A 265 -8.69 4.67 -9.65
C GLY A 265 -8.25 3.28 -9.20
N ARG A 266 -8.75 2.82 -8.05
CA ARG A 266 -8.62 1.40 -7.67
C ARG A 266 -9.51 0.53 -8.55
N GLU A 267 -9.38 -0.79 -8.42
CA GLU A 267 -10.16 -1.77 -9.17
C GLU A 267 -11.67 -1.49 -9.03
N GLY A 268 -12.32 -1.09 -10.14
CA GLY A 268 -13.74 -0.72 -10.18
C GLY A 268 -14.05 0.77 -9.99
N GLU A 269 -13.05 1.61 -9.71
CA GLU A 269 -13.21 3.07 -9.59
C GLU A 269 -12.76 3.80 -10.87
N GLU A 270 -13.37 4.95 -11.13
CA GLU A 270 -13.07 5.79 -12.29
C GLU A 270 -11.70 6.47 -12.14
N ASN A 271 -11.02 6.71 -13.27
CA ASN A 271 -9.82 7.53 -13.27
C ASN A 271 -10.17 8.99 -13.01
N ILE A 272 -9.34 9.70 -12.27
CA ILE A 272 -9.55 11.11 -11.94
C ILE A 272 -8.65 11.98 -12.82
N LEU A 273 -9.26 12.88 -13.58
CA LEU A 273 -8.56 13.88 -14.38
C LEU A 273 -8.65 15.25 -13.69
N VAL A 274 -7.51 15.92 -13.57
CA VAL A 274 -7.42 17.28 -13.02
C VAL A 274 -6.37 18.08 -13.78
N ILE A 275 -6.55 19.39 -13.88
CA ILE A 275 -5.53 20.30 -14.41
C ILE A 275 -4.31 20.29 -13.50
N ALA A 276 -3.14 20.20 -14.12
CA ALA A 276 -1.86 20.21 -13.46
C ALA A 276 -1.30 21.65 -13.37
N PRO A 277 -0.52 21.98 -12.33
CA PRO A 277 0.02 23.33 -12.16
C PRO A 277 1.22 23.67 -13.07
N HIS A 278 1.57 22.78 -14.01
CA HIS A 278 2.67 22.96 -14.97
C HIS A 278 2.11 23.08 -16.40
N LYS A 279 2.92 23.65 -17.30
CA LYS A 279 2.52 23.86 -18.69
C LYS A 279 2.52 22.54 -19.47
N GLY A 280 1.59 22.43 -20.41
CA GLY A 280 1.59 21.34 -21.39
C GLY A 280 2.57 21.64 -22.53
N ARG A 281 3.36 20.64 -22.93
CA ARG A 281 4.33 20.77 -24.03
C ARG A 281 3.74 20.30 -25.36
N ILE A 282 3.07 19.16 -25.34
CA ILE A 282 2.61 18.45 -26.53
C ILE A 282 1.22 18.96 -26.92
N PRO A 283 1.00 19.43 -28.17
CA PRO A 283 -0.33 19.81 -28.63
C PRO A 283 -1.32 18.65 -28.54
N SER A 284 -2.58 18.95 -28.18
CA SER A 284 -3.66 17.98 -28.06
C SER A 284 -3.85 17.14 -29.32
N ALA A 285 -3.84 17.78 -30.51
CA ALA A 285 -3.97 17.10 -31.80
C ALA A 285 -2.89 16.04 -32.03
N LEU A 286 -1.63 16.36 -31.68
CA LEU A 286 -0.51 15.42 -31.79
C LEU A 286 -0.68 14.25 -30.82
N TRP A 287 -1.01 14.56 -29.56
CA TRP A 287 -1.20 13.54 -28.53
C TRP A 287 -2.38 12.61 -28.82
N LEU A 288 -3.51 13.15 -29.32
CA LEU A 288 -4.70 12.39 -29.68
C LEU A 288 -4.45 11.49 -30.90
N ASN A 289 -3.70 11.95 -31.90
CA ASN A 289 -3.28 11.11 -33.03
C ASN A 289 -2.45 9.91 -32.53
N VAL A 290 -1.51 10.17 -31.61
CA VAL A 290 -0.75 9.11 -30.95
C VAL A 290 -1.66 8.15 -30.19
N GLN A 291 -2.64 8.63 -29.41
CA GLN A 291 -3.57 7.74 -28.69
C GLN A 291 -4.43 6.90 -29.64
N HIS A 292 -4.89 7.48 -30.75
CA HIS A 292 -5.65 6.77 -31.76
C HIS A 292 -4.81 5.65 -32.40
N LYS A 293 -3.55 5.91 -32.73
CA LYS A 293 -2.62 4.87 -33.20
C LYS A 293 -2.34 3.82 -32.12
N LEU A 294 -2.22 4.21 -30.85
CA LEU A 294 -2.01 3.30 -29.73
C LEU A 294 -3.20 2.36 -29.49
N SER A 295 -4.44 2.84 -29.67
CA SER A 295 -5.65 2.03 -29.50
C SER A 295 -5.84 1.03 -30.65
N GLN A 296 -5.45 1.42 -31.86
CA GLN A 296 -5.43 0.53 -33.03
C GLN A 296 -4.33 -0.53 -32.96
N ASN A 297 -3.18 -0.19 -32.38
CA ASN A 297 -2.05 -1.11 -32.16
C ASN A 297 -2.26 -2.08 -30.98
N THR A 298 -3.51 -2.36 -30.62
CA THR A 298 -3.85 -3.36 -29.60
C THR A 298 -3.42 -4.74 -30.08
N THR A 299 -2.30 -5.18 -29.50
CA THR A 299 -1.73 -6.53 -29.53
C THR A 299 -2.79 -7.61 -29.80
N PHE A 300 -2.64 -8.37 -30.90
CA PHE A 300 -3.16 -9.73 -30.95
C PHE A 300 -2.73 -10.42 -29.66
N GLN A 301 -3.63 -11.12 -28.97
CA GLN A 301 -3.21 -11.93 -27.84
C GLN A 301 -2.04 -12.79 -28.30
N ASN A 302 -0.87 -12.65 -27.66
CA ASN A 302 0.13 -13.71 -27.71
C ASN A 302 -0.65 -14.97 -27.40
N GLY A 303 -0.78 -15.86 -28.39
CA GLY A 303 -1.50 -17.11 -28.22
C GLY A 303 -1.05 -17.68 -26.90
N ARG A 304 -1.95 -17.70 -25.90
CA ARG A 304 -1.73 -18.48 -24.70
C ARG A 304 -1.22 -19.80 -25.24
N LYS A 305 -0.05 -20.27 -24.82
CA LYS A 305 0.30 -21.68 -25.03
C LYS A 305 -0.94 -22.45 -24.57
N CYS A 306 -1.70 -23.00 -25.53
CA CYS A 306 -2.91 -23.73 -25.25
C CYS A 306 -2.44 -24.93 -24.44
N HIS A 307 -2.56 -24.85 -23.12
CA HIS A 307 -2.03 -25.90 -22.25
C HIS A 307 -2.87 -27.18 -22.32
N ASN A 308 -3.97 -27.19 -23.10
CA ASN A 308 -4.86 -28.32 -23.32
C ASN A 308 -5.40 -28.37 -24.76
N THR A 309 -4.54 -28.45 -25.78
CA THR A 309 -5.00 -28.88 -27.12
C THR A 309 -4.96 -30.41 -27.17
N TRP A 310 -6.13 -31.06 -27.19
CA TRP A 310 -6.33 -32.52 -27.29
C TRP A 310 -5.77 -33.18 -28.57
N LEU A 311 -5.03 -32.44 -29.41
CA LEU A 311 -4.58 -32.87 -30.74
C LEU A 311 -3.06 -33.07 -30.87
N ALA A 312 -2.31 -33.07 -29.76
CA ALA A 312 -0.86 -33.33 -29.75
C ALA A 312 -0.47 -34.79 -29.40
N GLY A 313 -1.40 -35.74 -29.45
CA GLY A 313 -1.19 -37.11 -28.94
C GLY A 313 -1.74 -38.25 -29.81
N ALA A 314 -1.99 -38.05 -31.09
CA ALA A 314 -2.50 -39.11 -31.97
C ALA A 314 -1.82 -39.07 -33.35
N ARG A 315 -0.53 -39.42 -33.38
CA ARG A 315 0.19 -39.92 -34.56
C ARG A 315 1.57 -40.39 -34.09
N ASN A 316 1.63 -41.62 -33.57
CA ASN A 316 2.78 -42.52 -33.60
C ASN A 316 2.51 -43.71 -32.66
N ALA A 317 1.65 -44.62 -33.11
CA ALA A 317 1.61 -46.02 -32.71
C ALA A 317 0.54 -46.66 -33.60
N ASP A 318 0.97 -47.20 -34.74
CA ASP A 318 0.39 -48.38 -35.41
C ASP A 318 0.97 -48.45 -36.83
N THR A 319 2.06 -49.19 -36.95
CA THR A 319 2.32 -50.07 -38.09
C THR A 319 3.37 -51.08 -37.64
N ALA A 320 2.90 -52.33 -37.56
CA ALA A 320 3.70 -53.53 -37.46
C ALA A 320 4.59 -53.73 -38.70
#